data_AF-G2XCS9-F1
#
_entry.id   AF-G2XCS9-F1
#
_cell.length_a   1.000
_cell.length_b   1.000
_cell.length_c   1.000
_cell.angle_alpha   90.00
_cell.angle_beta   90.00
_cell.angle_gamma   90.00
#
_symmetry.space_group_name_H-M   'P 1'
#
loop_
_entity.id
_entity.type
_entity.pdbx_description
1 polymer ?
#
loop_
_entity_poly.entity_id
_entity_poly.type
_entity_poly.pdbx_seq_one_letter_code
_entity_poly.pdbx_strand_id
1 'polypeptide(L)'
;MASRPAMTALGCFRCRTAALRAVASASRPALRSQAAPSRIIRSSVPATRSFTSARTGGALQSKDTDPELREKPSVTIEEPKAVEDAIDALEAASIAEADTSAGDDKTTEASSETPWYLQVDAPVHAPTQHVPTLPTVPDGAPSILEHIMKFAYEEMGLDDLELLDLREMDPPPALGPNLLMLFGTARGERHLHVSSSRLVKWLRNKYKIDASAAGLIGPGELKTKLRRLRKKAKLMGTSAVVQGGDDGITTGWICVNLGTQGSDVKEAASFDSLGQMSGFGGPATGTTLVVQVMTESRRTELNLEHLWMGQLRRANEAKNTLEVDAEEKAFYAKFGAQPPKPKTPGAAEASIDDIREGGAPVTAENGLKLLGSIFRSVPVDEDISVEQATLALSLLETMTGRGLPILNHDVLVTMIESIVKSGAQGDRIRQIQSNVEYLLTHAVTTCPSEMHLLRLLEAYHRQKNLDRFWQTWRTPPRHGAPRGPLLYRYMFERAAMLKRRDWCIEVLRHCAPEMMHEAPPVLPVGEVWKALRACLLVVDAGAEALAETPPVLRETTASKEEWIVKRKANAEFVKMYRDFDATRQRIEKTGRL
;
A
#
# COMPACT_ATOMS: atom_id res chain seq x y z
N MET A 1 -38.15 -34.01 -15.00
CA MET A 1 -37.24 -35.13 -15.32
C MET A 1 -36.29 -34.73 -16.45
N ALA A 2 -35.20 -34.03 -16.16
CA ALA A 2 -34.16 -33.72 -17.14
C ALA A 2 -32.83 -33.44 -16.41
N SER A 3 -32.18 -34.48 -15.89
CA SER A 3 -30.90 -34.35 -15.16
C SER A 3 -30.04 -35.61 -15.28
N ARG A 4 -29.87 -36.14 -16.50
CA ARG A 4 -29.13 -37.40 -16.70
C ARG A 4 -27.91 -37.37 -17.65
N PRO A 5 -27.62 -36.38 -18.51
CA PRO A 5 -26.38 -36.42 -19.30
C PRO A 5 -25.20 -35.62 -18.72
N ALA A 6 -25.41 -34.69 -17.78
CA ALA A 6 -24.30 -33.91 -17.20
C ALA A 6 -23.53 -34.66 -16.08
N MET A 7 -24.17 -35.65 -15.43
CA MET A 7 -23.58 -36.34 -14.27
C MET A 7 -22.63 -37.48 -14.65
N THR A 8 -22.70 -38.01 -15.87
CA THR A 8 -21.79 -39.08 -16.33
C THR A 8 -20.42 -38.55 -16.77
N ALA A 9 -20.32 -37.27 -17.12
CA ALA A 9 -19.06 -36.63 -17.51
C ALA A 9 -18.12 -36.38 -16.32
N LEU A 10 -18.61 -36.38 -15.07
CA LEU A 10 -17.78 -36.25 -13.86
C LEU A 10 -17.38 -37.61 -13.25
N GLY A 11 -17.68 -38.73 -13.90
CA GLY A 11 -17.26 -40.06 -13.44
C GLY A 11 -15.84 -40.45 -13.86
N CYS A 12 -15.34 -39.89 -14.98
CA CYS A 12 -14.02 -40.20 -15.53
C CYS A 12 -12.94 -39.25 -14.98
N PHE A 13 -11.80 -39.83 -14.57
CA PHE A 13 -10.63 -39.11 -14.04
C PHE A 13 -10.16 -37.98 -14.97
N ARG A 14 -10.10 -38.24 -16.29
CA ARG A 14 -9.66 -37.24 -17.28
C ARG A 14 -10.63 -36.06 -17.44
N CYS A 15 -11.92 -36.29 -17.22
CA CYS A 15 -12.93 -35.24 -17.32
C CYS A 15 -12.97 -34.36 -16.06
N ARG A 16 -12.68 -34.94 -14.87
CA ARG A 16 -12.50 -34.16 -13.63
C ARG A 16 -11.27 -33.25 -13.70
N THR A 17 -10.13 -33.77 -14.19
CA THR A 17 -8.92 -32.96 -14.39
C THR A 17 -9.12 -31.90 -15.49
N ALA A 18 -9.88 -32.20 -16.54
CA ALA A 18 -10.20 -31.23 -17.58
C ALA A 18 -11.12 -30.11 -17.07
N ALA A 19 -12.09 -30.42 -16.21
CA ALA A 19 -12.93 -29.41 -15.57
C ALA A 19 -12.10 -28.51 -14.62
N LEU A 20 -11.22 -29.09 -13.80
CA LEU A 20 -10.31 -28.31 -12.94
C LEU A 20 -9.35 -27.44 -13.76
N ARG A 21 -8.80 -27.94 -14.87
CA ARG A 21 -7.99 -27.14 -15.81
C ARG A 21 -8.79 -26.05 -16.51
N ALA A 22 -10.03 -26.30 -16.92
CA ALA A 22 -10.88 -25.28 -17.53
C ALA A 22 -11.25 -24.16 -16.54
N VAL A 23 -11.36 -24.50 -15.26
CA VAL A 23 -11.70 -23.58 -14.17
C VAL A 23 -10.48 -22.80 -13.67
N ALA A 24 -9.27 -23.33 -13.84
CA ALA A 24 -8.03 -22.66 -13.45
C ALA A 24 -7.24 -22.06 -14.63
N SER A 25 -7.63 -22.33 -15.89
CA SER A 25 -7.01 -21.75 -17.09
C SER A 25 -7.78 -20.54 -17.61
N ALA A 26 -7.05 -19.63 -18.25
CA ALA A 26 -7.48 -18.29 -18.65
C ALA A 26 -8.48 -18.22 -19.84
N SER A 27 -9.24 -19.28 -20.15
CA SER A 27 -10.18 -19.24 -21.28
C SER A 27 -11.65 -19.17 -20.82
N ARG A 28 -12.38 -18.18 -21.35
CA ARG A 28 -13.81 -17.91 -21.09
C ARG A 28 -14.65 -19.19 -21.26
N PRO A 29 -15.62 -19.50 -20.38
CA PRO A 29 -16.51 -20.63 -20.62
C PRO A 29 -17.60 -20.20 -21.59
N ALA A 30 -17.35 -20.37 -22.90
CA ALA A 30 -18.44 -20.49 -23.86
C ALA A 30 -18.96 -21.93 -23.80
N LEU A 31 -19.85 -22.22 -22.87
CA LEU A 31 -20.69 -23.42 -22.90
C LEU A 31 -21.65 -23.30 -24.08
N ARG A 32 -21.20 -23.68 -25.27
CA ARG A 32 -22.08 -23.98 -26.41
C ARG A 32 -21.91 -25.45 -26.77
N SER A 33 -22.92 -26.23 -26.42
CA SER A 33 -23.05 -27.63 -26.82
C SER A 33 -23.16 -27.72 -28.34
N GLN A 34 -22.25 -28.44 -29.00
CA GLN A 34 -22.60 -29.21 -30.19
C GLN A 34 -21.87 -30.55 -30.16
N ALA A 35 -22.68 -31.60 -30.22
CA ALA A 35 -22.25 -32.98 -30.37
C ALA A 35 -21.96 -33.27 -31.84
N ALA A 36 -20.85 -33.95 -32.12
CA ALA A 36 -20.72 -34.88 -33.25
C ALA A 36 -19.49 -35.80 -33.06
N PRO A 37 -19.54 -37.07 -33.51
CA PRO A 37 -18.70 -38.14 -32.99
C PRO A 37 -17.38 -38.34 -33.75
N SER A 38 -16.49 -39.03 -33.04
CA SER A 38 -15.19 -39.58 -33.41
C SER A 38 -15.06 -40.20 -34.80
N ARG A 39 -13.93 -39.93 -35.48
CA ARG A 39 -13.25 -40.93 -36.31
C ARG A 39 -11.79 -41.07 -35.93
N ILE A 40 -11.47 -42.31 -35.57
CA ILE A 40 -10.16 -42.91 -35.36
C ILE A 40 -9.46 -43.01 -36.72
N ILE A 41 -8.23 -42.50 -36.86
CA ILE A 41 -7.27 -43.03 -37.85
C ILE A 41 -5.89 -43.12 -37.19
N ARG A 42 -5.32 -44.32 -37.30
CA ARG A 42 -4.04 -44.78 -36.78
C ARG A 42 -2.86 -44.23 -37.60
N SER A 43 -1.71 -44.27 -36.95
CA SER A 43 -0.34 -43.99 -37.40
C SER A 43 0.07 -44.48 -38.80
N SER A 44 0.99 -43.75 -39.43
CA SER A 44 2.19 -44.33 -40.03
C SER A 44 3.32 -43.30 -40.14
N VAL A 45 4.53 -43.72 -39.76
CA VAL A 45 5.84 -43.09 -39.99
C VAL A 45 6.44 -43.79 -41.24
N PRO A 46 7.16 -43.10 -42.15
CA PRO A 46 8.64 -43.12 -42.20
C PRO A 46 9.24 -41.73 -42.58
N ALA A 47 10.28 -41.21 -41.92
CA ALA A 47 11.72 -41.51 -41.98
C ALA A 47 12.49 -40.99 -43.22
N THR A 48 13.56 -40.22 -42.92
CA THR A 48 14.74 -39.84 -43.74
C THR A 48 14.53 -38.66 -44.74
N ARG A 49 15.42 -37.70 -44.96
CA ARG A 49 16.88 -37.56 -44.77
C ARG A 49 17.28 -36.10 -44.47
N SER A 50 18.42 -35.97 -43.79
CA SER A 50 19.24 -34.77 -43.60
C SER A 50 19.91 -34.31 -44.90
N PHE A 51 20.15 -33.00 -45.06
CA PHE A 51 21.43 -32.48 -45.57
C PHE A 51 21.70 -31.07 -45.03
N THR A 52 22.98 -30.86 -44.78
CA THR A 52 23.68 -29.79 -44.09
C THR A 52 24.13 -28.64 -44.99
N SER A 53 24.57 -27.56 -44.32
CA SER A 53 25.57 -26.57 -44.75
C SER A 53 25.06 -25.46 -45.68
N ALA A 54 25.52 -24.21 -45.62
CA ALA A 54 26.27 -23.36 -44.69
C ALA A 54 26.37 -21.99 -45.40
N ARG A 55 26.71 -20.92 -44.64
CA ARG A 55 27.60 -19.78 -45.00
C ARG A 55 27.47 -19.18 -46.42
N THR A 56 27.30 -17.87 -46.64
CA THR A 56 28.19 -16.74 -46.28
C THR A 56 27.70 -15.49 -47.03
N GLY A 57 27.95 -14.31 -46.45
CA GLY A 57 28.21 -13.02 -47.15
C GLY A 57 27.01 -12.39 -47.88
N GLY A 58 26.73 -11.09 -47.82
CA GLY A 58 27.59 -9.91 -47.69
C GLY A 58 27.20 -8.92 -48.80
N ALA A 59 27.43 -7.63 -48.52
CA ALA A 59 27.24 -6.44 -49.37
C ALA A 59 25.88 -5.71 -49.21
N LEU A 60 25.82 -4.54 -48.54
CA LEU A 60 26.22 -3.19 -49.00
C LEU A 60 25.48 -2.73 -50.25
N GLN A 61 24.60 -1.73 -50.09
CA GLN A 61 24.51 -0.61 -51.03
C GLN A 61 23.89 0.63 -50.37
N SER A 62 24.66 1.71 -50.49
CA SER A 62 24.39 3.12 -50.19
C SER A 62 23.33 3.72 -51.12
N LYS A 63 22.64 4.76 -50.64
CA LYS A 63 22.13 5.81 -51.52
C LYS A 63 22.02 7.15 -50.81
N ASP A 64 22.87 8.08 -51.25
CA ASP A 64 22.83 9.52 -51.00
C ASP A 64 21.54 10.15 -51.54
N THR A 65 21.06 11.21 -50.88
CA THR A 65 20.47 12.38 -51.56
C THR A 65 20.26 13.53 -50.55
N ASP A 66 20.93 14.64 -50.83
CA ASP A 66 20.69 16.04 -50.43
C ASP A 66 20.95 16.88 -51.71
N PRO A 67 20.65 18.19 -51.85
CA PRO A 67 20.22 19.20 -50.85
C PRO A 67 19.14 20.20 -51.35
N GLU A 68 18.67 21.13 -50.49
CA GLU A 68 18.31 22.49 -50.92
C GLU A 68 18.51 23.55 -49.81
N LEU A 69 19.14 24.67 -50.21
CA LEU A 69 19.63 25.79 -49.41
C LEU A 69 18.57 26.85 -49.14
N ARG A 70 18.68 27.58 -48.02
CA ARG A 70 18.19 28.97 -47.94
C ARG A 70 19.09 29.86 -47.09
N GLU A 71 19.36 31.05 -47.64
CA GLU A 71 20.41 32.01 -47.29
C GLU A 71 20.14 32.88 -46.05
N LYS A 72 21.22 33.52 -45.59
CA LYS A 72 21.44 34.36 -44.39
C LYS A 72 20.67 35.71 -44.42
N PRO A 73 20.72 36.54 -43.34
CA PRO A 73 21.81 37.52 -43.30
C PRO A 73 22.45 37.76 -41.91
N SER A 74 23.66 38.31 -41.99
CA SER A 74 24.63 38.69 -40.98
C SER A 74 24.31 40.00 -40.25
N VAL A 75 24.60 40.07 -38.95
CA VAL A 75 24.87 41.32 -38.23
C VAL A 75 26.15 41.15 -37.41
N THR A 76 27.13 41.97 -37.73
CA THR A 76 28.37 42.24 -36.98
C THR A 76 28.06 43.29 -35.90
N ILE A 77 28.63 43.19 -34.70
CA ILE A 77 29.13 44.30 -33.84
C ILE A 77 29.69 43.71 -32.51
N GLU A 78 31.01 43.86 -32.37
CA GLU A 78 31.83 44.27 -31.21
C GLU A 78 31.68 43.64 -29.80
N GLU A 79 32.81 43.10 -29.31
CA GLU A 79 33.14 42.98 -27.89
C GLU A 79 33.21 44.36 -27.21
N PRO A 80 32.89 44.44 -25.91
CA PRO A 80 33.75 45.21 -25.02
C PRO A 80 34.25 44.41 -23.81
N LYS A 81 35.52 44.65 -23.55
CA LYS A 81 36.28 44.27 -22.35
C LYS A 81 35.80 45.08 -21.13
N ALA A 82 36.00 44.45 -19.97
CA ALA A 82 36.27 45.07 -18.66
C ALA A 82 35.14 45.89 -18.02
N VAL A 83 34.52 45.32 -16.99
CA VAL A 83 34.09 46.06 -15.79
C VAL A 83 34.26 45.13 -14.58
N GLU A 84 35.40 45.23 -13.91
CA GLU A 84 35.66 44.63 -12.59
C GLU A 84 35.59 45.68 -11.46
N ASP A 85 35.13 46.90 -11.74
CA ASP A 85 35.03 47.98 -10.75
C ASP A 85 33.63 48.60 -10.77
N ALA A 86 32.70 48.03 -10.00
CA ALA A 86 31.39 48.62 -9.71
C ALA A 86 30.76 48.06 -8.42
N ILE A 87 31.57 47.91 -7.37
CA ILE A 87 31.08 47.74 -6.00
C ILE A 87 31.91 48.74 -5.18
N ASP A 88 31.41 49.98 -5.11
CA ASP A 88 31.68 50.98 -4.06
C ASP A 88 31.08 52.31 -4.52
N ALA A 89 29.74 52.41 -4.48
CA ALA A 89 28.99 53.67 -4.42
C ALA A 89 27.50 53.35 -4.50
N LEU A 90 26.84 53.15 -3.35
CA LEU A 90 25.44 53.51 -3.08
C LEU A 90 25.08 53.06 -1.65
N GLU A 91 25.80 53.62 -0.69
CA GLU A 91 25.36 53.75 0.70
C GLU A 91 25.53 55.22 1.07
N ALA A 92 24.54 56.05 0.70
CA ALA A 92 24.29 57.37 1.29
C ALA A 92 22.98 57.96 0.73
N ALA A 93 22.16 58.49 1.64
CA ALA A 93 20.89 59.22 1.46
C ALA A 93 19.65 58.34 1.24
N SER A 94 18.57 58.42 2.02
CA SER A 94 18.25 59.34 3.11
C SER A 94 16.97 58.86 3.82
N ILE A 95 16.98 58.96 5.15
CA ILE A 95 15.84 58.93 6.07
C ILE A 95 15.12 60.28 6.00
N ALA A 96 13.79 60.29 6.11
CA ALA A 96 12.95 61.21 6.92
C ALA A 96 11.48 61.10 6.45
N GLU A 97 10.56 60.58 7.27
CA GLU A 97 9.64 61.34 8.16
C GLU A 97 8.55 62.06 7.34
N ALA A 98 7.29 62.19 7.73
CA ALA A 98 6.44 61.69 8.79
C ALA A 98 5.03 62.25 8.46
N ASP A 99 4.07 61.88 9.30
CA ASP A 99 2.92 62.68 9.71
C ASP A 99 1.52 62.50 9.10
N THR A 100 0.65 62.05 10.03
CA THR A 100 -0.69 62.58 10.35
C THR A 100 -1.86 62.27 9.41
N SER A 101 -3.11 62.18 9.83
CA SER A 101 -3.84 61.78 11.05
C SER A 101 -5.33 62.00 10.72
N ALA A 102 -6.22 61.29 11.42
CA ALA A 102 -7.68 61.49 11.48
C ALA A 102 -8.49 61.01 10.25
N GLY A 103 -9.65 60.38 10.37
CA GLY A 103 -10.56 60.24 11.51
C GLY A 103 -11.97 60.67 11.10
N ASP A 104 -12.88 59.70 11.03
CA ASP A 104 -14.36 59.76 11.19
C ASP A 104 -15.32 60.05 10.01
N ASP A 105 -15.99 58.95 9.61
CA ASP A 105 -17.43 58.67 9.48
C ASP A 105 -18.44 59.74 9.00
N LYS A 106 -19.14 59.44 7.88
CA LYS A 106 -20.61 59.33 7.82
C LYS A 106 -21.16 58.90 6.45
N THR A 107 -22.16 58.02 6.55
CA THR A 107 -23.06 57.44 5.54
C THR A 107 -23.81 58.50 4.71
N THR A 108 -24.07 58.24 3.40
CA THR A 108 -25.39 58.26 2.73
C THR A 108 -25.24 57.96 1.23
N GLU A 109 -26.06 57.03 0.73
CA GLU A 109 -26.19 56.63 -0.67
C GLU A 109 -26.69 57.77 -1.57
N ALA A 110 -26.00 58.03 -2.69
CA ALA A 110 -26.59 58.58 -3.91
C ALA A 110 -25.71 58.19 -5.10
N SER A 111 -26.25 57.36 -5.98
CA SER A 111 -25.67 56.97 -7.26
C SER A 111 -25.48 58.20 -8.16
N SER A 112 -24.24 58.66 -8.30
CA SER A 112 -23.80 59.43 -9.46
C SER A 112 -22.65 58.68 -10.12
N GLU A 113 -22.98 58.09 -11.26
CA GLU A 113 -22.14 57.37 -12.21
C GLU A 113 -20.79 58.09 -12.41
N THR A 114 -19.77 57.64 -11.66
CA THR A 114 -18.42 58.19 -11.78
C THR A 114 -17.77 57.54 -13.00
N PRO A 115 -17.46 58.31 -14.05
CA PRO A 115 -17.01 57.73 -15.31
C PRO A 115 -15.64 57.07 -15.13
N TRP A 116 -15.42 55.95 -15.82
CA TRP A 116 -14.33 54.99 -15.65
C TRP A 116 -12.91 55.59 -15.61
N TYR A 117 -12.69 56.78 -16.16
CA TYR A 117 -11.40 57.45 -16.19
C TYR A 117 -11.04 58.19 -14.89
N LEU A 118 -11.96 58.32 -13.93
CA LEU A 118 -11.75 58.92 -12.61
C LEU A 118 -11.69 57.86 -11.49
N GLN A 119 -11.89 56.59 -11.83
CA GLN A 119 -11.70 55.45 -10.94
C GLN A 119 -10.19 55.11 -10.92
N VAL A 120 -9.42 55.88 -10.14
CA VAL A 120 -8.02 55.51 -9.86
C VAL A 120 -8.06 54.40 -8.83
N ASP A 121 -7.87 53.15 -9.27
CA ASP A 121 -7.70 52.02 -8.37
C ASP A 121 -6.53 52.31 -7.42
N ALA A 122 -6.79 52.31 -6.11
CA ALA A 122 -5.72 52.38 -5.12
C ALA A 122 -4.71 51.26 -5.42
N PRO A 123 -3.39 51.53 -5.39
CA PRO A 123 -2.38 50.55 -5.77
C PRO A 123 -2.61 49.26 -4.98
N VAL A 124 -3.06 48.22 -5.69
CA VAL A 124 -3.32 46.92 -5.11
C VAL A 124 -1.99 46.42 -4.57
N HIS A 125 -1.84 46.38 -3.24
CA HIS A 125 -0.71 45.70 -2.64
C HIS A 125 -0.68 44.29 -3.23
N ALA A 126 0.45 43.94 -3.86
CA ALA A 126 0.62 42.60 -4.42
C ALA A 126 0.22 41.58 -3.35
N PRO A 127 -0.60 40.56 -3.69
CA PRO A 127 -1.09 39.61 -2.70
C PRO A 127 0.10 39.10 -1.90
N THR A 128 0.02 39.21 -0.58
CA THR A 128 1.07 38.79 0.35
C THR A 128 1.52 37.41 -0.07
N GLN A 129 2.71 37.32 -0.68
CA GLN A 129 3.27 36.04 -1.09
C GLN A 129 3.27 35.17 0.16
N HIS A 130 2.60 34.03 0.09
CA HIS A 130 2.42 33.10 1.19
C HIS A 130 3.75 32.93 1.91
N VAL A 131 3.90 33.49 3.11
CA VAL A 131 5.15 33.41 3.88
C VAL A 131 5.41 31.93 4.10
N PRO A 132 6.46 31.35 3.51
CA PRO A 132 6.74 29.93 3.67
C PRO A 132 7.00 29.66 5.16
N THR A 133 6.26 28.72 5.75
CA THR A 133 6.48 28.30 7.13
C THR A 133 7.79 27.53 7.20
N LEU A 134 8.72 27.98 8.05
CA LEU A 134 9.95 27.24 8.34
C LEU A 134 9.62 25.84 8.86
N PRO A 135 10.36 24.79 8.48
CA PRO A 135 10.11 23.45 9.00
C PRO A 135 10.35 23.38 10.51
N THR A 136 9.60 22.52 11.19
CA THR A 136 9.79 22.27 12.63
C THR A 136 11.03 21.41 12.86
N VAL A 137 11.84 21.80 13.84
CA VAL A 137 13.04 21.03 14.21
C VAL A 137 12.64 19.80 15.04
N PRO A 138 13.12 18.59 14.68
CA PRO A 138 12.80 17.37 15.40
C PRO A 138 13.51 17.28 16.76
N ASP A 139 12.87 16.59 17.71
CA ASP A 139 13.36 16.46 19.08
C ASP A 139 14.79 15.85 19.11
N GLY A 140 15.66 16.41 19.97
CA GLY A 140 17.04 15.97 20.12
C GLY A 140 17.97 16.32 18.95
N ALA A 141 17.57 17.19 18.01
CA ALA A 141 18.46 17.75 17.01
C ALA A 141 19.46 18.76 17.63
N PRO A 142 20.65 18.95 17.04
CA PRO A 142 21.60 19.94 17.53
C PRO A 142 21.10 21.36 17.32
N SER A 143 21.32 22.24 18.30
CA SER A 143 20.87 23.65 18.28
C SER A 143 21.39 24.46 17.09
N ILE A 144 22.48 24.01 16.43
CA ILE A 144 22.99 24.64 15.22
C ILE A 144 22.01 24.55 14.04
N LEU A 145 21.15 23.52 14.02
CA LEU A 145 20.22 23.28 12.92
C LEU A 145 19.21 24.43 12.76
N GLU A 146 18.64 24.92 13.86
CA GLU A 146 17.74 26.08 13.87
C GLU A 146 18.40 27.32 13.26
N HIS A 147 19.67 27.55 13.62
CA HIS A 147 20.43 28.68 13.12
C HIS A 147 20.75 28.55 11.62
N ILE A 148 21.03 27.34 11.15
CA ILE A 148 21.25 27.06 9.72
C ILE A 148 19.97 27.29 8.94
N MET A 149 18.82 26.83 9.45
CA MET A 149 17.53 27.01 8.80
C MET A 149 17.15 28.50 8.71
N LYS A 150 17.34 29.25 9.80
CA LYS A 150 17.12 30.70 9.79
C LYS A 150 18.04 31.42 8.79
N PHE A 151 19.32 31.05 8.77
CA PHE A 151 20.29 31.60 7.82
C PHE A 151 19.96 31.24 6.35
N ALA A 152 19.50 30.01 6.11
CA ALA A 152 19.10 29.54 4.78
C ALA A 152 17.89 30.30 4.24
N TYR A 153 16.96 30.66 5.11
CA TYR A 153 15.78 31.46 4.73
C TYR A 153 16.13 32.95 4.56
N GLU A 154 16.74 33.57 5.56
CA GLU A 154 16.95 35.04 5.60
C GLU A 154 18.13 35.49 4.72
N GLU A 155 19.31 34.88 4.87
CA GLU A 155 20.54 35.36 4.21
C GLU A 155 20.81 34.66 2.87
N MET A 156 20.46 33.37 2.75
CA MET A 156 20.62 32.65 1.49
C MET A 156 19.43 32.84 0.54
N GLY A 157 18.25 33.23 1.04
CA GLY A 157 17.05 33.41 0.22
C GLY A 157 16.64 32.14 -0.52
N LEU A 158 16.77 30.98 0.13
CA LEU A 158 16.32 29.70 -0.43
C LEU A 158 14.81 29.59 -0.29
N ASP A 159 14.18 29.14 -1.37
CA ASP A 159 12.76 28.86 -1.44
C ASP A 159 12.53 27.38 -1.05
N ASP A 160 11.35 27.05 -0.53
CA ASP A 160 10.90 25.69 -0.26
C ASP A 160 11.89 24.82 0.57
N LEU A 161 12.06 25.19 1.84
CA LEU A 161 12.93 24.49 2.78
C LEU A 161 12.23 23.25 3.36
N GLU A 162 12.83 22.07 3.17
CA GLU A 162 12.32 20.82 3.73
C GLU A 162 13.39 20.11 4.56
N LEU A 163 13.00 19.63 5.75
CA LEU A 163 13.89 18.91 6.66
C LEU A 163 13.46 17.45 6.74
N LEU A 164 14.33 16.53 6.33
CA LEU A 164 14.12 15.09 6.44
C LEU A 164 14.93 14.52 7.61
N ASP A 165 14.21 13.84 8.51
CA ASP A 165 14.80 13.09 9.61
C ASP A 165 15.05 11.63 9.19
N LEU A 166 16.33 11.25 9.08
CA LEU A 166 16.78 9.93 8.67
C LEU A 166 17.52 9.21 9.79
N ARG A 167 17.29 9.61 11.05
CA ARG A 167 18.00 9.03 12.21
C ARG A 167 17.62 7.58 12.52
N GLU A 168 16.43 7.13 12.11
CA GLU A 168 15.94 5.77 12.35
C GLU A 168 16.44 4.72 11.33
N MET A 169 17.31 5.13 10.40
CA MET A 169 17.81 4.25 9.34
C MET A 169 18.85 3.26 9.87
N ASP A 170 18.54 1.96 9.74
CA ASP A 170 19.47 0.85 9.94
C ASP A 170 19.48 -0.02 8.67
N PRO A 171 20.62 -0.14 7.95
CA PRO A 171 21.97 0.35 8.27
C PRO A 171 22.15 1.87 8.07
N PRO A 172 23.11 2.50 8.77
CA PRO A 172 23.39 3.91 8.61
C PRO A 172 23.86 4.24 7.19
N PRO A 173 23.45 5.38 6.61
CA PRO A 173 23.83 5.77 5.27
C PRO A 173 25.33 6.12 5.19
N ALA A 174 25.92 5.99 4.00
CA ALA A 174 27.35 6.28 3.76
C ALA A 174 27.77 7.74 4.06
N LEU A 175 26.82 8.64 4.27
CA LEU A 175 27.07 10.04 4.65
C LEU A 175 27.42 10.18 6.14
N GLY A 176 26.98 9.26 6.99
CA GLY A 176 27.25 9.25 8.42
C GLY A 176 26.09 8.75 9.27
N PRO A 177 26.34 8.53 10.57
CA PRO A 177 25.31 8.13 11.54
C PRO A 177 24.31 9.26 11.80
N ASN A 178 23.09 8.89 12.19
CA ASN A 178 21.97 9.78 12.56
C ASN A 178 21.86 11.00 11.63
N LEU A 179 21.49 10.74 10.37
CA LEU A 179 21.53 11.75 9.33
C LEU A 179 20.30 12.67 9.37
N LEU A 180 20.53 13.98 9.28
CA LEU A 180 19.52 15.00 9.03
C LEU A 180 19.83 15.70 7.71
N MET A 181 18.88 15.67 6.79
CA MET A 181 19.02 16.31 5.48
C MET A 181 18.11 17.52 5.37
N LEU A 182 18.69 18.68 5.09
CA LEU A 182 17.96 19.90 4.76
C LEU A 182 18.01 20.12 3.24
N PHE A 183 16.85 20.21 2.61
CA PHE A 183 16.70 20.57 1.20
C PHE A 183 16.30 22.04 1.07
N GLY A 184 16.82 22.70 0.06
CA GLY A 184 16.40 24.06 -0.29
C GLY A 184 16.55 24.34 -1.77
N THR A 185 15.62 25.14 -2.30
CA THR A 185 15.58 25.49 -3.72
C THR A 185 16.20 26.87 -3.95
N ALA A 186 17.12 26.95 -4.89
CA ALA A 186 17.73 28.18 -5.36
C ALA A 186 17.09 28.63 -6.68
N ARG A 187 16.91 29.94 -6.83
CA ARG A 187 16.34 30.60 -8.03
C ARG A 187 17.11 30.37 -9.34
N GLY A 188 18.36 29.93 -9.26
CA GLY A 188 19.20 29.66 -10.43
C GLY A 188 20.62 29.25 -10.06
N GLU A 189 21.41 28.81 -11.03
CA GLU A 189 22.76 28.26 -10.80
C GLU A 189 23.73 29.28 -10.20
N ARG A 190 23.66 30.54 -10.63
CA ARG A 190 24.47 31.63 -10.05
C ARG A 190 24.09 31.86 -8.58
N HIS A 191 22.79 31.86 -8.28
CA HIS A 191 22.29 32.01 -6.92
C HIS A 191 22.75 30.84 -6.04
N LEU A 192 22.65 29.61 -6.55
CA LEU A 192 23.12 28.39 -5.90
C LEU A 192 24.62 28.46 -5.52
N HIS A 193 25.48 28.88 -6.44
CA HIS A 193 26.93 28.97 -6.17
C HIS A 193 27.26 30.04 -5.13
N VAL A 194 26.66 31.23 -5.25
CA VAL A 194 26.89 32.35 -4.31
C VAL A 194 26.36 32.03 -2.91
N SER A 195 25.13 31.52 -2.81
CA SER A 195 24.50 31.15 -1.52
C SER A 195 25.27 30.03 -0.83
N SER A 196 25.65 28.97 -1.55
CA SER A 196 26.43 27.86 -0.98
C SER A 196 27.83 28.31 -0.53
N SER A 197 28.49 29.20 -1.29
CA SER A 197 29.78 29.78 -0.89
C SER A 197 29.66 30.62 0.38
N ARG A 198 28.58 31.41 0.52
CA ARG A 198 28.28 32.18 1.72
C ARG A 198 28.05 31.28 2.93
N LEU A 199 27.27 30.20 2.78
CA LEU A 199 27.00 29.24 3.84
C LEU A 199 28.29 28.61 4.39
N VAL A 200 29.19 28.12 3.52
CA VAL A 200 30.47 27.52 3.96
C VAL A 200 31.33 28.53 4.72
N LYS A 201 31.40 29.79 4.24
CA LYS A 201 32.15 30.86 4.92
C LYS A 201 31.52 31.21 6.27
N TRP A 202 30.20 31.28 6.34
CA TRP A 202 29.47 31.57 7.57
C TRP A 202 29.69 30.47 8.62
N LEU A 203 29.60 29.19 8.24
CA LEU A 203 29.88 28.05 9.11
C LEU A 203 31.31 28.08 9.66
N ARG A 204 32.30 28.38 8.81
CA ARG A 204 33.70 28.51 9.22
C ARG A 204 33.92 29.69 10.16
N ASN A 205 33.27 30.83 9.90
CA ASN A 205 33.51 32.04 10.69
C ASN A 205 32.83 31.98 12.05
N LYS A 206 31.54 31.62 12.08
CA LYS A 206 30.68 31.64 13.27
C LYS A 206 30.82 30.40 14.14
N TYR A 207 30.86 29.21 13.55
CA TYR A 207 30.87 27.93 14.29
C TYR A 207 32.20 27.18 14.23
N LYS A 208 33.19 27.68 13.47
CA LYS A 208 34.48 27.00 13.24
C LYS A 208 34.33 25.58 12.68
N ILE A 209 33.25 25.35 11.92
CA ILE A 209 32.98 24.07 11.26
C ILE A 209 33.50 24.16 9.84
N ASP A 210 34.41 23.25 9.48
CA ASP A 210 34.87 23.10 8.11
C ASP A 210 33.93 22.17 7.33
N ALA A 211 32.92 22.78 6.71
CA ALA A 211 31.97 22.07 5.86
C ALA A 211 32.57 21.75 4.48
N SER A 212 32.31 20.54 4.00
CA SER A 212 32.69 20.08 2.66
C SER A 212 31.55 20.33 1.69
N ALA A 213 31.76 21.21 0.70
CA ALA A 213 30.76 21.54 -0.32
C ALA A 213 31.07 20.83 -1.64
N ALA A 214 30.43 19.70 -1.89
CA ALA A 214 30.52 18.99 -3.16
C ALA A 214 29.73 19.74 -4.24
N GLY A 215 30.40 20.08 -5.34
CA GLY A 215 29.84 20.88 -6.44
C GLY A 215 30.22 22.36 -6.39
N LEU A 216 30.81 22.85 -5.29
CA LEU A 216 31.27 24.23 -5.22
C LEU A 216 32.67 24.37 -5.85
N ILE A 217 32.76 25.12 -6.96
CA ILE A 217 34.03 25.37 -7.65
C ILE A 217 34.78 26.52 -6.98
N GLY A 218 36.04 26.30 -6.64
CA GLY A 218 36.92 27.34 -6.06
C GLY A 218 37.39 28.37 -7.10
N PRO A 219 37.80 29.59 -6.67
CA PRO A 219 38.28 30.63 -7.60
C PRO A 219 39.48 30.19 -8.47
N GLY A 220 40.42 29.43 -7.89
CA GLY A 220 41.58 28.91 -8.60
C GLY A 220 41.23 27.84 -9.65
N GLU A 221 40.27 26.99 -9.33
CA GLU A 221 39.75 25.96 -10.25
C GLU A 221 38.99 26.59 -11.40
N LEU A 222 38.11 27.56 -11.09
CA LEU A 222 37.38 28.32 -12.10
C LEU A 222 38.34 29.05 -13.05
N LYS A 223 39.35 29.75 -12.51
CA LYS A 223 40.37 30.43 -13.32
C LYS A 223 41.12 29.44 -14.22
N THR A 224 41.41 28.24 -13.71
CA THR A 224 42.09 27.20 -14.47
C THR A 224 41.20 26.64 -15.58
N LYS A 225 39.92 26.35 -15.30
CA LYS A 225 38.94 25.88 -16.29
C LYS A 225 38.71 26.91 -17.39
N LEU A 226 38.45 28.18 -17.04
CA LEU A 226 38.30 29.28 -18.00
C LEU A 226 39.56 29.48 -18.84
N ARG A 227 40.75 29.37 -18.24
CA ARG A 227 42.02 29.45 -18.99
C ARG A 227 42.15 28.32 -20.02
N ARG A 228 41.78 27.09 -19.64
CA ARG A 228 41.81 25.93 -20.55
C ARG A 228 40.79 26.10 -21.67
N LEU A 229 39.59 26.56 -21.36
CA LEU A 229 38.54 26.84 -22.34
C LEU A 229 38.99 27.90 -23.36
N ARG A 230 39.54 29.03 -22.89
CA ARG A 230 40.11 30.08 -23.76
C ARG A 230 41.26 29.57 -24.62
N LYS A 231 42.14 28.72 -24.08
CA LYS A 231 43.24 28.12 -24.86
C LYS A 231 42.71 27.18 -25.95
N LYS A 232 41.68 26.37 -25.64
CA LYS A 232 41.03 25.48 -26.61
C LYS A 232 40.35 26.28 -27.72
N ALA A 233 39.60 27.31 -27.36
CA ALA A 233 38.98 28.24 -28.31
C ALA A 233 40.01 28.93 -29.21
N LYS A 234 41.17 29.34 -28.66
CA LYS A 234 42.27 29.92 -29.44
C LYS A 234 42.90 28.92 -30.42
N LEU A 235 42.99 27.64 -30.05
CA LEU A 235 43.66 26.61 -30.86
C LEU A 235 42.75 26.04 -31.95
N MET A 236 41.47 25.80 -31.65
CA MET A 236 40.51 25.16 -32.56
C MET A 236 39.58 26.15 -33.27
N GLY A 237 39.70 27.45 -32.98
CA GLY A 237 38.76 28.47 -33.44
C GLY A 237 37.47 28.50 -32.62
N THR A 238 36.65 29.53 -32.82
CA THR A 238 35.38 29.76 -32.12
C THR A 238 34.38 28.61 -32.28
N SER A 239 34.56 27.73 -33.28
CA SER A 239 33.76 26.53 -33.49
C SER A 239 33.85 25.51 -32.34
N ALA A 240 34.95 25.50 -31.57
CA ALA A 240 35.10 24.62 -30.41
C ALA A 240 34.35 25.09 -29.16
N VAL A 241 33.88 26.35 -29.14
CA VAL A 241 33.04 26.90 -28.06
C VAL A 241 31.54 26.62 -28.33
N VAL A 242 31.17 26.44 -29.60
CA VAL A 242 29.77 26.20 -30.02
C VAL A 242 29.36 24.72 -29.88
N GLN A 243 30.32 23.81 -29.69
CA GLN A 243 30.02 22.45 -29.25
C GLN A 243 29.58 22.51 -27.79
N GLY A 244 28.28 22.75 -27.56
CA GLY A 244 27.61 22.85 -26.26
C GLY A 244 27.62 21.55 -25.46
N GLY A 245 28.81 21.04 -25.18
CA GLY A 245 29.04 20.03 -24.16
C GLY A 245 29.07 20.67 -22.77
N ASP A 246 28.98 19.81 -21.76
CA ASP A 246 29.08 20.23 -20.37
C ASP A 246 30.52 20.71 -20.06
N ASP A 247 30.69 22.01 -19.85
CA ASP A 247 31.97 22.63 -19.47
C ASP A 247 32.37 22.30 -18.03
N GLY A 248 31.45 21.71 -17.24
CA GLY A 248 31.65 21.38 -15.83
C GLY A 248 31.93 22.60 -14.97
N ILE A 249 31.51 23.79 -15.41
CA ILE A 249 31.60 25.06 -14.68
C ILE A 249 30.27 25.37 -13.98
N THR A 250 29.17 25.12 -14.67
CA THR A 250 27.82 25.24 -14.13
C THR A 250 27.42 23.96 -13.42
N THR A 251 26.67 24.09 -12.33
CA THR A 251 26.07 22.97 -11.61
C THR A 251 24.70 23.38 -11.12
N GLY A 252 23.73 22.47 -11.21
CA GLY A 252 22.39 22.64 -10.65
C GLY A 252 22.22 22.09 -9.24
N TRP A 253 23.29 21.52 -8.64
CA TRP A 253 23.26 20.90 -7.33
C TRP A 253 24.58 21.10 -6.57
N ILE A 254 24.48 21.54 -5.32
CA ILE A 254 25.59 21.60 -4.37
C ILE A 254 25.16 20.92 -3.07
N CYS A 255 25.98 19.98 -2.60
CA CYS A 255 25.78 19.29 -1.33
C CYS A 255 26.81 19.76 -0.32
N VAL A 256 26.36 20.42 0.76
CA VAL A 256 27.19 20.92 1.85
C VAL A 256 27.08 19.95 3.03
N ASN A 257 28.13 19.16 3.25
CA ASN A 257 28.24 18.24 4.37
C ASN A 257 28.97 18.92 5.54
N LEU A 258 28.31 19.03 6.70
CA LEU A 258 28.88 19.65 7.90
C LEU A 258 29.68 18.64 8.74
N GLY A 259 29.62 17.35 8.40
CA GLY A 259 30.21 16.26 9.17
C GLY A 259 29.33 15.84 10.35
N THR A 260 29.85 14.89 11.12
CA THR A 260 29.17 14.34 12.31
C THR A 260 29.45 15.24 13.51
N GLN A 261 28.41 15.89 14.01
CA GLN A 261 28.47 16.72 15.21
C GLN A 261 28.16 15.89 16.46
N GLY A 262 28.86 16.17 17.55
CA GLY A 262 28.67 15.48 18.83
C GLY A 262 29.06 14.01 18.77
N SER A 263 30.18 13.69 18.10
CA SER A 263 30.75 12.34 18.07
C SER A 263 31.12 11.91 19.49
N ASP A 264 30.20 11.25 20.17
CA ASP A 264 30.46 10.57 21.41
C ASP A 264 30.80 9.11 21.08
N VAL A 265 31.99 8.68 21.45
CA VAL A 265 32.44 7.30 21.19
C VAL A 265 31.75 6.44 22.23
N LYS A 266 30.54 5.99 21.94
CA LYS A 266 29.89 4.97 22.77
C LYS A 266 30.61 3.65 22.54
N GLU A 267 31.20 3.10 23.60
CA GLU A 267 31.71 1.73 23.62
C GLU A 267 30.51 0.77 23.52
N ALA A 268 30.12 0.43 22.28
CA ALA A 268 29.14 -0.61 22.02
C ALA A 268 29.88 -1.89 21.63
N ALA A 269 29.53 -2.99 22.30
CA ALA A 269 30.04 -4.31 21.92
C ALA A 269 29.36 -4.74 20.61
N SER A 270 30.16 -4.82 19.55
CA SER A 270 29.78 -5.40 18.27
C SER A 270 29.97 -6.92 18.36
N PHE A 271 28.90 -7.69 18.08
CA PHE A 271 28.94 -9.15 18.07
C PHE A 271 28.59 -9.66 16.67
N ASP A 272 29.39 -10.57 16.13
CA ASP A 272 29.07 -11.27 14.89
C ASP A 272 27.84 -12.19 15.06
N SER A 273 27.28 -12.67 13.95
CA SER A 273 26.18 -13.65 13.93
C SER A 273 26.47 -14.97 14.68
N LEU A 274 27.73 -15.20 15.08
CA LEU A 274 28.19 -16.33 15.89
C LEU A 274 28.40 -15.97 17.38
N GLY A 275 28.01 -14.76 17.80
CA GLY A 275 28.13 -14.29 19.19
C GLY A 275 29.56 -13.98 19.65
N GLN A 276 30.52 -13.93 18.72
CA GLN A 276 31.90 -13.52 19.00
C GLN A 276 32.00 -11.99 18.89
N MET A 277 32.72 -11.36 19.82
CA MET A 277 32.96 -9.92 19.75
C MET A 277 33.81 -9.61 18.51
N SER A 278 33.27 -8.82 17.58
CA SER A 278 33.99 -8.39 16.39
C SER A 278 34.27 -6.88 16.44
N GLY A 279 35.55 -6.53 16.48
CA GLY A 279 36.02 -5.14 16.36
C GLY A 279 36.23 -4.40 17.68
N PHE A 280 37.20 -3.48 17.66
CA PHE A 280 37.43 -2.49 18.71
C PHE A 280 36.75 -1.17 18.32
N GLY A 281 35.97 -0.60 19.25
CA GLY A 281 35.24 0.66 19.08
C GLY A 281 33.79 0.45 18.61
N GLY A 282 32.84 1.08 19.31
CA GLY A 282 31.44 1.11 18.86
C GLY A 282 31.26 2.06 17.67
N PRO A 283 30.13 1.96 16.94
CA PRO A 283 29.84 2.91 15.88
C PRO A 283 29.83 4.33 16.45
N ALA A 284 30.58 5.23 15.81
CA ALA A 284 30.63 6.63 16.20
C ALA A 284 29.20 7.15 16.33
N THR A 285 28.77 7.51 17.54
CA THR A 285 27.41 7.95 17.78
C THR A 285 27.42 9.47 17.71
N GLY A 286 26.89 10.03 16.64
CA GLY A 286 26.76 11.47 16.46
C GLY A 286 25.72 11.78 15.40
N THR A 287 25.32 13.04 15.30
CA THR A 287 24.32 13.49 14.32
C THR A 287 25.02 14.11 13.14
N THR A 288 24.75 13.62 11.93
CA THR A 288 25.35 14.15 10.70
C THR A 288 24.38 15.13 10.06
N LEU A 289 24.81 16.36 9.81
CA LEU A 289 24.01 17.38 9.16
C LEU A 289 24.45 17.57 7.70
N VAL A 290 23.51 17.47 6.77
CA VAL A 290 23.76 17.70 5.35
C VAL A 290 22.75 18.70 4.80
N VAL A 291 23.24 19.75 4.14
CA VAL A 291 22.41 20.75 3.47
C VAL A 291 22.57 20.58 1.96
N GLN A 292 21.48 20.24 1.29
CA GLN A 292 21.41 20.05 -0.15
C GLN A 292 20.69 21.24 -0.78
N VAL A 293 21.42 21.99 -1.60
CA VAL A 293 20.87 23.15 -2.31
C VAL A 293 20.85 22.85 -3.80
N MET A 294 19.69 23.06 -4.43
CA MET A 294 19.44 22.65 -5.81
C MET A 294 18.69 23.73 -6.56
N THR A 295 18.79 23.76 -7.88
CA THR A 295 17.82 24.49 -8.71
C THR A 295 16.51 23.70 -8.80
N GLU A 296 15.39 24.38 -9.02
CA GLU A 296 14.06 23.74 -9.13
C GLU A 296 14.04 22.61 -10.18
N SER A 297 14.63 22.88 -11.36
CA SER A 297 14.78 21.88 -12.42
C SER A 297 15.58 20.65 -11.96
N ARG A 298 16.68 20.85 -11.23
CA ARG A 298 17.50 19.72 -10.78
C ARG A 298 16.89 18.96 -9.60
N ARG A 299 16.13 19.64 -8.73
CA ARG A 299 15.40 19.05 -7.60
C ARG A 299 14.33 18.08 -8.11
N THR A 300 13.55 18.51 -9.10
CA THR A 300 12.49 17.69 -9.73
C THR A 300 13.03 16.53 -10.57
N GLU A 301 14.24 16.65 -11.13
CA GLU A 301 14.89 15.54 -11.85
C GLU A 301 15.40 14.46 -10.90
N LEU A 302 16.08 14.84 -9.82
CA LEU A 302 16.72 13.88 -8.92
C LEU A 302 15.76 13.32 -7.86
N ASN A 303 14.75 14.09 -7.42
CA ASN A 303 13.73 13.70 -6.44
C ASN A 303 14.29 12.94 -5.23
N LEU A 304 15.37 13.47 -4.64
CA LEU A 304 16.08 12.82 -3.54
C LEU A 304 15.20 12.66 -2.30
N GLU A 305 14.27 13.58 -2.07
CA GLU A 305 13.32 13.49 -0.95
C GLU A 305 12.53 12.18 -0.98
N HIS A 306 11.89 11.89 -2.11
CA HIS A 306 11.10 10.67 -2.28
C HIS A 306 11.98 9.41 -2.18
N LEU A 307 13.20 9.46 -2.72
CA LEU A 307 14.16 8.36 -2.63
C LEU A 307 14.51 8.05 -1.17
N TRP A 308 14.85 9.06 -0.38
CA TRP A 308 15.23 8.89 1.03
C TRP A 308 14.03 8.51 1.90
N MET A 309 12.85 9.09 1.66
CA MET A 309 11.60 8.66 2.32
C MET A 309 11.28 7.19 2.03
N GLY A 310 11.44 6.75 0.77
CA GLY A 310 11.22 5.36 0.39
C GLY A 310 12.25 4.40 0.98
N GLN A 311 13.49 4.84 1.20
CA GLN A 311 14.52 4.06 1.91
C GLN A 311 14.20 3.97 3.41
N LEU A 312 13.78 5.07 4.04
CA LEU A 312 13.37 5.12 5.44
C LEU A 312 12.19 4.20 5.72
N ARG A 313 11.15 4.23 4.86
CA ARG A 313 9.99 3.35 5.01
C ARG A 313 10.40 1.87 4.97
N ARG A 314 11.27 1.49 4.04
CA ARG A 314 11.79 0.12 3.94
C ARG A 314 12.61 -0.29 5.16
N ALA A 315 13.43 0.62 5.69
CA ALA A 315 14.19 0.38 6.91
C ALA A 315 13.26 0.16 8.11
N ASN A 316 12.23 0.99 8.27
CA ASN A 316 11.24 0.85 9.35
C ASN A 316 10.40 -0.42 9.22
N GLU A 317 9.99 -0.79 8.00
CA GLU A 317 9.30 -2.06 7.74
C GLU A 317 10.19 -3.28 8.08
N ALA A 318 11.48 -3.25 7.70
CA ALA A 318 12.43 -4.28 8.03
C ALA A 318 12.61 -4.41 9.55
N LYS A 319 12.77 -3.28 10.26
CA LYS A 319 12.88 -3.23 11.71
C LYS A 319 11.63 -3.80 12.40
N ASN A 320 10.44 -3.36 12.00
CA ASN A 320 9.19 -3.89 12.54
C ASN A 320 9.04 -5.40 12.30
N THR A 321 9.47 -5.88 11.13
CA THR A 321 9.44 -7.32 10.82
C THR A 321 10.38 -8.11 11.73
N LEU A 322 11.58 -7.59 12.00
CA LEU A 322 12.55 -8.19 12.92
C LEU A 322 12.05 -8.17 14.37
N GLU A 323 11.42 -7.08 14.82
CA GLU A 323 10.82 -6.96 16.16
C GLU A 323 9.68 -7.97 16.33
N VAL A 324 8.76 -8.06 15.36
CA VAL A 324 7.69 -9.06 15.37
C VAL A 324 8.26 -10.48 15.37
N ASP A 325 9.27 -10.76 14.54
CA ASP A 325 9.93 -12.06 14.52
C ASP A 325 10.63 -12.39 15.86
N ALA A 326 11.20 -11.39 16.54
CA ALA A 326 11.84 -11.55 17.84
C ALA A 326 10.82 -11.79 18.95
N GLU A 327 9.71 -11.05 18.95
CA GLU A 327 8.58 -11.24 19.87
C GLU A 327 7.92 -12.60 19.67
N GLU A 328 7.69 -13.01 18.43
CA GLU A 328 7.18 -14.34 18.11
C GLU A 328 8.15 -15.43 18.58
N LYS A 329 9.46 -15.31 18.29
CA LYS A 329 10.46 -16.27 18.79
C LYS A 329 10.48 -16.34 20.31
N ALA A 330 10.41 -15.19 21.00
CA ALA A 330 10.38 -15.14 22.46
C ALA A 330 9.10 -15.76 23.03
N PHE A 331 7.96 -15.54 22.38
CA PHE A 331 6.68 -16.15 22.72
C PHE A 331 6.72 -17.67 22.57
N TYR A 332 7.18 -18.20 21.43
CA TYR A 332 7.25 -19.64 21.19
C TYR A 332 8.34 -20.35 22.00
N ALA A 333 9.47 -19.68 22.29
CA ALA A 333 10.46 -20.19 23.24
C ALA A 333 9.85 -20.41 24.64
N LYS A 334 8.82 -19.63 25.01
CA LYS A 334 8.16 -19.69 26.31
C LYS A 334 6.94 -20.62 26.35
N PHE A 335 6.24 -20.80 25.23
CA PHE A 335 4.95 -21.50 25.17
C PHE A 335 4.90 -22.74 24.25
N GLY A 336 6.01 -23.16 23.64
CA GLY A 336 6.10 -24.40 22.85
C GLY A 336 6.10 -24.18 21.33
N ALA A 337 6.12 -25.30 20.59
CA ALA A 337 6.55 -25.37 19.19
C ALA A 337 5.89 -24.34 18.24
N GLN A 338 6.74 -23.63 17.51
CA GLN A 338 6.36 -22.62 16.53
C GLN A 338 5.49 -23.23 15.40
N PRO A 339 4.35 -22.60 15.03
CA PRO A 339 3.62 -22.98 13.83
C PRO A 339 4.52 -22.75 12.59
N PRO A 340 4.43 -23.60 11.55
CA PRO A 340 5.30 -23.46 10.38
C PRO A 340 5.10 -22.08 9.73
N LYS A 341 6.18 -21.30 9.64
CA LYS A 341 6.18 -19.99 8.94
C LYS A 341 5.64 -20.15 7.51
N PRO A 342 4.90 -19.15 6.97
CA PRO A 342 4.49 -19.18 5.57
C PRO A 342 5.74 -19.27 4.68
N LYS A 343 5.83 -20.33 3.89
CA LYS A 343 6.93 -20.54 2.94
C LYS A 343 6.88 -19.46 1.85
N THR A 344 8.04 -18.94 1.46
CA THR A 344 8.18 -18.16 0.22
C THR A 344 7.74 -19.03 -0.98
N PRO A 345 7.27 -18.44 -2.09
CA PRO A 345 6.80 -19.20 -3.25
C PRO A 345 7.86 -20.22 -3.76
N GLY A 346 9.13 -19.84 -3.78
CA GLY A 346 10.23 -20.75 -4.15
C GLY A 346 10.46 -21.93 -3.18
N ALA A 347 10.14 -21.76 -1.89
CA ALA A 347 10.20 -22.87 -0.93
C ALA A 347 8.99 -23.81 -1.03
N ALA A 348 7.84 -23.29 -1.51
CA ALA A 348 6.68 -24.11 -1.87
C ALA A 348 6.95 -24.92 -3.15
N GLU A 349 7.60 -24.32 -4.15
CA GLU A 349 8.09 -25.00 -5.37
C GLU A 349 9.02 -26.16 -5.05
N ALA A 350 10.08 -25.94 -4.28
CA ALA A 350 11.00 -27.00 -3.88
C ALA A 350 10.29 -28.14 -3.14
N SER A 351 9.28 -27.82 -2.31
CA SER A 351 8.49 -28.85 -1.62
C SER A 351 7.59 -29.64 -2.58
N ILE A 352 7.08 -29.02 -3.65
CA ILE A 352 6.28 -29.68 -4.69
C ILE A 352 7.18 -30.59 -5.55
N ASP A 353 8.39 -30.14 -5.88
CA ASP A 353 9.34 -30.93 -6.66
C ASP A 353 9.93 -32.09 -5.86
N ASP A 354 10.25 -31.91 -4.56
CA ASP A 354 10.59 -33.01 -3.65
C ASP A 354 9.47 -34.07 -3.56
N ILE A 355 8.21 -33.61 -3.59
CA ILE A 355 7.06 -34.49 -3.62
C ILE A 355 6.95 -35.24 -4.96
N ARG A 356 7.39 -34.66 -6.08
CA ARG A 356 7.35 -35.28 -7.41
C ARG A 356 8.50 -36.26 -7.61
N GLU A 357 9.69 -35.91 -7.16
CA GLU A 357 10.93 -36.65 -7.41
C GLU A 357 11.31 -37.59 -6.25
N GLY A 358 11.10 -37.16 -5.00
CA GLY A 358 11.50 -37.89 -3.80
C GLY A 358 10.49 -38.94 -3.29
N GLY A 359 9.32 -39.08 -3.95
CA GLY A 359 8.34 -40.11 -3.60
C GLY A 359 7.64 -39.94 -2.25
N ALA A 360 7.74 -38.77 -1.61
CA ALA A 360 7.12 -38.50 -0.32
C ALA A 360 5.59 -38.72 -0.35
N PRO A 361 4.98 -39.30 0.70
CA PRO A 361 3.55 -39.51 0.75
C PRO A 361 2.80 -38.18 0.86
N VAL A 362 2.06 -37.82 -0.20
CA VAL A 362 1.12 -36.70 -0.14
C VAL A 362 -0.14 -37.17 0.57
N THR A 363 -0.24 -36.86 1.86
CA THR A 363 -1.51 -36.94 2.59
C THR A 363 -2.40 -35.75 2.22
N ALA A 364 -3.71 -35.92 2.35
CA ALA A 364 -4.67 -34.82 2.10
C ALA A 364 -4.34 -33.58 2.94
N GLU A 365 -3.96 -33.77 4.21
CA GLU A 365 -3.57 -32.69 5.12
C GLU A 365 -2.31 -31.94 4.67
N ASN A 366 -1.29 -32.66 4.19
CA ASN A 366 -0.06 -32.03 3.72
C ASN A 366 -0.31 -31.24 2.42
N GLY A 367 -1.13 -31.77 1.52
CA GLY A 367 -1.57 -31.05 0.32
C GLY A 367 -2.34 -29.78 0.65
N LEU A 368 -3.27 -29.83 1.61
CA LEU A 368 -4.03 -28.66 2.08
C LEU A 368 -3.14 -27.61 2.75
N LYS A 369 -2.15 -28.03 3.55
CA LYS A 369 -1.17 -27.13 4.18
C LYS A 369 -0.31 -26.42 3.15
N LEU A 370 0.17 -27.15 2.14
CA LEU A 370 0.95 -26.59 1.04
C LEU A 370 0.11 -25.61 0.21
N LEU A 371 -1.12 -26.00 -0.15
CA LEU A 371 -2.05 -25.13 -0.87
C LEU A 371 -2.33 -23.84 -0.10
N GLY A 372 -2.58 -23.95 1.21
CA GLY A 372 -2.73 -22.79 2.07
C GLY A 372 -1.46 -21.93 2.17
N SER A 373 -0.27 -22.53 2.09
CA SER A 373 1.00 -21.77 2.09
C SER A 373 1.25 -21.03 0.78
N ILE A 374 0.90 -21.62 -0.37
CA ILE A 374 1.03 -20.99 -1.69
C ILE A 374 0.23 -19.70 -1.74
N PHE A 375 -1.06 -19.77 -1.38
CA PHE A 375 -1.93 -18.60 -1.45
C PHE A 375 -1.66 -17.57 -0.35
N ARG A 376 -1.13 -17.95 0.82
CA ARG A 376 -0.76 -17.00 1.89
C ARG A 376 0.55 -16.24 1.65
N SER A 377 1.35 -16.64 0.65
CA SER A 377 2.55 -15.88 0.30
C SER A 377 2.15 -14.49 -0.20
N VAL A 378 2.77 -13.44 0.37
CA VAL A 378 2.45 -12.04 0.06
C VAL A 378 2.87 -11.74 -1.39
N PRO A 379 1.97 -11.26 -2.26
CA PRO A 379 2.34 -10.82 -3.59
C PRO A 379 3.04 -9.46 -3.48
N VAL A 380 4.33 -9.42 -3.80
CA VAL A 380 5.09 -8.17 -3.92
C VAL A 380 4.86 -7.51 -5.30
N ASP A 381 4.53 -8.32 -6.33
CA ASP A 381 4.33 -7.90 -7.73
C ASP A 381 3.07 -8.54 -8.37
N GLU A 382 2.53 -7.94 -9.45
CA GLU A 382 1.36 -8.47 -10.19
C GLU A 382 1.60 -9.87 -10.81
N ASP A 383 2.84 -10.16 -11.21
CA ASP A 383 3.22 -11.42 -11.88
C ASP A 383 3.22 -12.64 -10.93
N ILE A 384 3.44 -12.41 -9.63
CA ILE A 384 3.44 -13.47 -8.60
C ILE A 384 2.05 -14.12 -8.48
N SER A 385 0.98 -13.38 -8.83
CA SER A 385 -0.39 -13.94 -8.86
C SER A 385 -0.55 -15.06 -9.87
N VAL A 386 0.22 -15.03 -10.95
CA VAL A 386 0.23 -16.05 -12.01
C VAL A 386 0.98 -17.28 -11.55
N GLU A 387 2.14 -17.09 -10.94
CA GLU A 387 2.97 -18.17 -10.39
C GLU A 387 2.26 -18.90 -9.25
N GLN A 388 1.61 -18.18 -8.34
CA GLN A 388 0.79 -18.82 -7.28
C GLN A 388 -0.32 -19.70 -7.87
N ALA A 389 -0.95 -19.26 -8.95
CA ALA A 389 -2.00 -20.01 -9.63
C ALA A 389 -1.45 -21.26 -10.35
N THR A 390 -0.30 -21.16 -11.04
CA THR A 390 0.34 -22.30 -11.71
C THR A 390 0.87 -23.33 -10.70
N LEU A 391 1.39 -22.88 -9.56
CA LEU A 391 1.84 -23.75 -8.47
C LEU A 391 0.68 -24.45 -7.75
N ALA A 392 -0.41 -23.73 -7.51
CA ALA A 392 -1.61 -24.37 -6.98
C ALA A 392 -2.15 -25.43 -7.94
N LEU A 393 -2.12 -25.16 -9.26
CA LEU A 393 -2.51 -26.13 -10.28
C LEU A 393 -1.61 -27.36 -10.31
N SER A 394 -0.29 -27.18 -10.30
CA SER A 394 0.65 -28.29 -10.30
C SER A 394 0.48 -29.18 -9.06
N LEU A 395 0.24 -28.57 -7.89
CA LEU A 395 -0.08 -29.29 -6.67
C LEU A 395 -1.41 -30.06 -6.78
N LEU A 396 -2.46 -29.46 -7.34
CA LEU A 396 -3.73 -30.15 -7.56
C LEU A 396 -3.58 -31.31 -8.56
N GLU A 397 -2.79 -31.17 -9.62
CA GLU A 397 -2.50 -32.24 -10.57
C GLU A 397 -1.73 -33.39 -9.92
N THR A 398 -0.74 -33.09 -9.08
CA THR A 398 0.00 -34.12 -8.33
C THR A 398 -0.86 -34.83 -7.30
N MET A 399 -1.75 -34.11 -6.60
CA MET A 399 -2.76 -34.70 -5.72
C MET A 399 -3.73 -35.58 -6.50
N THR A 400 -4.14 -35.17 -7.71
CA THR A 400 -5.00 -35.98 -8.58
C THR A 400 -4.29 -37.26 -8.99
N GLY A 401 -3.03 -37.14 -9.44
CA GLY A 401 -2.21 -38.26 -9.92
C GLY A 401 -2.02 -39.36 -8.87
N ARG A 402 -2.09 -38.99 -7.59
CA ARG A 402 -2.05 -39.92 -6.44
C ARG A 402 -3.42 -40.43 -5.98
N GLY A 403 -4.49 -40.10 -6.70
CA GLY A 403 -5.85 -40.60 -6.43
C GLY A 403 -6.59 -39.87 -5.32
N LEU A 404 -6.15 -38.68 -4.89
CA LEU A 404 -6.84 -37.91 -3.85
C LEU A 404 -8.11 -37.22 -4.42
N PRO A 405 -9.24 -37.24 -3.70
CA PRO A 405 -10.47 -36.58 -4.13
C PRO A 405 -10.36 -35.05 -3.99
N ILE A 406 -10.24 -34.35 -5.12
CA ILE A 406 -10.05 -32.89 -5.16
C ILE A 406 -11.36 -32.10 -5.03
N LEU A 407 -12.47 -32.67 -5.50
CA LEU A 407 -13.81 -32.10 -5.30
C LEU A 407 -14.34 -32.44 -3.90
N ASN A 408 -13.49 -32.26 -2.88
CA ASN A 408 -13.88 -32.36 -1.49
C ASN A 408 -14.08 -30.95 -0.93
N HIS A 409 -15.11 -30.77 -0.09
CA HIS A 409 -15.42 -29.50 0.54
C HIS A 409 -14.22 -28.90 1.26
N ASP A 410 -13.41 -29.72 1.92
CA ASP A 410 -12.26 -29.24 2.68
C ASP A 410 -11.15 -28.64 1.80
N VAL A 411 -10.95 -29.16 0.58
CA VAL A 411 -10.00 -28.61 -0.40
C VAL A 411 -10.48 -27.28 -0.95
N LEU A 412 -11.74 -27.23 -1.39
CA LEU A 412 -12.33 -26.03 -1.96
C LEU A 412 -12.44 -24.90 -0.91
N VAL A 413 -12.86 -25.22 0.30
CA VAL A 413 -12.99 -24.27 1.41
C VAL A 413 -11.62 -23.76 1.86
N THR A 414 -10.62 -24.64 1.99
CA THR A 414 -9.26 -24.22 2.35
C THR A 414 -8.64 -23.33 1.28
N MET A 415 -8.90 -23.62 0.00
CA MET A 415 -8.45 -22.79 -1.13
C MET A 415 -9.09 -21.39 -1.07
N ILE A 416 -10.42 -21.31 -0.94
CA ILE A 416 -11.13 -20.03 -0.80
C ILE A 416 -10.64 -19.27 0.45
N GLU A 417 -10.56 -19.94 1.60
CA GLU A 417 -10.10 -19.33 2.86
C GLU A 417 -8.67 -18.79 2.73
N SER A 418 -7.77 -19.54 2.09
CA SER A 418 -6.38 -19.11 1.89
C SER A 418 -6.27 -17.89 0.96
N ILE A 419 -7.06 -17.85 -0.12
CA ILE A 419 -7.14 -16.72 -1.04
C ILE A 419 -7.72 -15.48 -0.33
N VAL A 420 -8.78 -15.66 0.46
CA VAL A 420 -9.42 -14.54 1.17
C VAL A 420 -8.50 -13.98 2.26
N LYS A 421 -7.76 -14.85 2.97
CA LYS A 421 -6.81 -14.44 4.02
C LYS A 421 -5.55 -13.78 3.49
N SER A 422 -5.13 -14.08 2.26
CA SER A 422 -3.91 -13.50 1.70
C SER A 422 -4.07 -12.05 1.26
N GLY A 423 -5.31 -11.58 1.07
CA GLY A 423 -5.59 -10.20 0.68
C GLY A 423 -5.13 -9.85 -0.75
N ALA A 424 -4.68 -10.84 -1.53
CA ALA A 424 -4.16 -10.63 -2.88
C ALA A 424 -5.26 -10.09 -3.82
N GLN A 425 -5.02 -8.91 -4.41
CA GLN A 425 -6.04 -8.14 -5.15
C GLN A 425 -6.04 -8.35 -6.68
N GLY A 426 -5.22 -9.26 -7.20
CA GLY A 426 -5.12 -9.48 -8.65
C GLY A 426 -6.43 -9.99 -9.27
N ASP A 427 -6.80 -9.47 -10.44
CA ASP A 427 -8.00 -9.88 -11.18
C ASP A 427 -8.03 -11.38 -11.47
N ARG A 428 -6.86 -11.98 -11.68
CA ARG A 428 -6.72 -13.43 -11.87
C ARG A 428 -7.09 -14.22 -10.61
N ILE A 429 -6.65 -13.78 -9.43
CA ILE A 429 -6.97 -14.44 -8.16
C ILE A 429 -8.47 -14.31 -7.85
N ARG A 430 -9.07 -13.14 -8.15
CA ARG A 430 -10.53 -12.95 -8.03
C ARG A 430 -11.32 -13.86 -8.98
N GLN A 431 -10.81 -14.08 -10.19
CA GLN A 431 -11.40 -15.02 -11.13
C GLN A 431 -11.30 -16.45 -10.62
N ILE A 432 -10.12 -16.86 -10.12
CA ILE A 432 -9.90 -18.19 -9.52
C ILE A 432 -10.84 -18.39 -8.33
N GLN A 433 -10.95 -17.40 -7.44
CA GLN A 433 -11.88 -17.45 -6.32
C GLN A 433 -13.32 -17.68 -6.79
N SER A 434 -13.80 -16.88 -7.76
CA SER A 434 -15.18 -17.00 -8.29
C SER A 434 -15.42 -18.37 -8.94
N ASN A 435 -14.39 -18.90 -9.60
CA ASN A 435 -14.38 -20.20 -10.25
C ASN A 435 -14.45 -21.36 -9.23
N VAL A 436 -13.71 -21.26 -8.12
CA VAL A 436 -13.75 -22.24 -7.02
C VAL A 436 -15.07 -22.14 -6.24
N GLU A 437 -15.61 -20.93 -6.04
CA GLU A 437 -16.94 -20.68 -5.47
C GLU A 437 -18.04 -21.32 -6.33
N TYR A 438 -17.93 -21.22 -7.65
CA TYR A 438 -18.81 -21.90 -8.60
C TYR A 438 -18.73 -23.43 -8.44
N LEU A 439 -17.53 -23.99 -8.30
CA LEU A 439 -17.38 -25.43 -8.07
C LEU A 439 -18.01 -25.88 -6.75
N LEU A 440 -17.83 -25.12 -5.67
CA LEU A 440 -18.41 -25.44 -4.36
C LEU A 440 -19.95 -25.47 -4.40
N THR A 441 -20.56 -24.59 -5.19
CA THR A 441 -22.02 -24.42 -5.26
C THR A 441 -22.69 -25.28 -6.33
N HIS A 442 -22.02 -25.58 -7.44
CA HIS A 442 -22.63 -26.25 -8.59
C HIS A 442 -22.07 -27.64 -8.90
N ALA A 443 -20.81 -27.92 -8.56
CA ALA A 443 -20.16 -29.19 -8.91
C ALA A 443 -20.23 -30.23 -7.80
N VAL A 444 -20.25 -29.80 -6.52
CA VAL A 444 -20.38 -30.71 -5.38
C VAL A 444 -21.86 -30.89 -5.04
N THR A 445 -22.33 -32.15 -5.09
CA THR A 445 -23.76 -32.48 -4.89
C THR A 445 -24.17 -32.55 -3.42
N THR A 446 -23.21 -32.55 -2.49
CA THR A 446 -23.44 -32.62 -1.05
C THR A 446 -23.33 -31.23 -0.42
N CYS A 447 -24.14 -30.95 0.61
CA CYS A 447 -24.02 -29.71 1.37
C CYS A 447 -22.67 -29.67 2.11
N PRO A 448 -21.97 -28.52 2.14
CA PRO A 448 -20.81 -28.35 3.01
C PRO A 448 -21.19 -28.54 4.49
N SER A 449 -20.30 -29.17 5.26
CA SER A 449 -20.43 -29.29 6.72
C SER A 449 -20.54 -27.93 7.41
N GLU A 450 -21.19 -27.89 8.57
CA GLU A 450 -21.37 -26.70 9.40
C GLU A 450 -20.02 -26.00 9.70
N MET A 451 -18.97 -26.78 9.98
CA MET A 451 -17.62 -26.26 10.23
C MET A 451 -16.99 -25.60 8.99
N HIS A 452 -17.25 -26.12 7.79
CA HIS A 452 -16.76 -25.50 6.55
C HIS A 452 -17.44 -24.16 6.30
N LEU A 453 -18.74 -24.07 6.56
CA LEU A 453 -19.51 -22.83 6.40
C LEU A 453 -19.04 -21.76 7.39
N LEU A 454 -18.77 -22.14 8.65
CA LEU A 454 -18.21 -21.22 9.65
C LEU A 454 -16.87 -20.63 9.22
N ARG A 455 -15.95 -21.47 8.70
CA ARG A 455 -14.64 -21.02 8.17
C ARG A 455 -14.81 -20.00 7.04
N LEU A 456 -15.73 -20.24 6.11
CA LEU A 456 -16.03 -19.32 5.01
C LEU A 456 -16.66 -18.01 5.49
N LEU A 457 -17.65 -18.09 6.39
CA LEU A 457 -18.29 -16.90 6.98
C LEU A 457 -17.26 -16.03 7.71
N GLU A 458 -16.31 -16.63 8.43
CA GLU A 458 -15.21 -15.91 9.09
C GLU A 458 -14.25 -15.26 8.08
N ALA A 459 -13.90 -15.97 7.01
CA ALA A 459 -13.04 -15.44 5.96
C ALA A 459 -13.67 -14.21 5.28
N TYR A 460 -14.92 -14.31 4.80
CA TYR A 460 -15.60 -13.19 4.13
C TYR A 460 -15.91 -12.02 5.06
N HIS A 461 -16.20 -12.30 6.33
CA HIS A 461 -16.36 -11.26 7.34
C HIS A 461 -15.09 -10.43 7.51
N ARG A 462 -13.91 -11.07 7.61
CA ARG A 462 -12.62 -10.37 7.64
C ARG A 462 -12.38 -9.52 6.38
N GLN A 463 -12.80 -10.01 5.22
CA GLN A 463 -12.74 -9.28 3.95
C GLN A 463 -13.76 -8.13 3.84
N LYS A 464 -14.69 -8.00 4.80
CA LYS A 464 -15.83 -7.07 4.76
C LYS A 464 -16.75 -7.26 3.54
N ASN A 465 -16.74 -8.45 2.93
CA ASN A 465 -17.58 -8.76 1.77
C ASN A 465 -18.91 -9.37 2.22
N LEU A 466 -19.92 -8.51 2.40
CA LEU A 466 -21.24 -8.92 2.92
C LEU A 466 -22.05 -9.74 1.91
N ASP A 467 -21.86 -9.54 0.61
CA ASP A 467 -22.61 -10.26 -0.42
C ASP A 467 -22.25 -11.75 -0.41
N ARG A 468 -20.95 -12.07 -0.45
CA ARG A 468 -20.46 -13.46 -0.38
C ARG A 468 -20.75 -14.12 0.97
N PHE A 469 -20.71 -13.33 2.04
CA PHE A 469 -21.10 -13.77 3.37
C PHE A 469 -22.55 -14.26 3.39
N TRP A 470 -23.50 -13.45 2.90
CA TRP A 470 -24.90 -13.84 2.82
C TRP A 470 -25.17 -14.98 1.82
N GLN A 471 -24.39 -15.06 0.74
CA GLN A 471 -24.47 -16.20 -0.18
C GLN A 471 -24.12 -17.51 0.53
N THR A 472 -23.06 -17.51 1.34
CA THR A 472 -22.63 -18.66 2.14
C THR A 472 -23.68 -19.04 3.19
N TRP A 473 -24.31 -18.04 3.85
CA TRP A 473 -25.42 -18.28 4.77
C TRP A 473 -26.64 -18.95 4.11
N ARG A 474 -26.89 -18.64 2.83
CA ARG A 474 -27.99 -19.22 2.05
C ARG A 474 -27.64 -20.58 1.44
N THR A 475 -26.42 -21.10 1.63
CA THR A 475 -25.99 -22.38 1.05
C THR A 475 -26.77 -23.59 1.59
N PRO A 476 -26.99 -23.77 2.91
CA PRO A 476 -27.69 -24.96 3.41
C PRO A 476 -29.13 -25.11 2.91
N PRO A 477 -29.98 -24.06 2.95
CA PRO A 477 -31.34 -24.16 2.41
C PRO A 477 -31.40 -24.50 0.92
N ARG A 478 -30.43 -24.07 0.12
CA ARG A 478 -30.34 -24.41 -1.31
C ARG A 478 -30.10 -25.90 -1.55
N HIS A 479 -29.47 -26.58 -0.60
CA HIS A 479 -29.22 -28.02 -0.63
C HIS A 479 -30.30 -28.82 0.12
N GLY A 480 -31.35 -28.15 0.62
CA GLY A 480 -32.38 -28.79 1.45
C GLY A 480 -31.84 -29.28 2.79
N ALA A 481 -30.72 -28.71 3.27
CA ALA A 481 -30.13 -29.04 4.56
C ALA A 481 -30.49 -27.98 5.61
N PRO A 482 -30.81 -28.38 6.86
CA PRO A 482 -31.08 -27.43 7.93
C PRO A 482 -29.80 -26.71 8.38
N ARG A 483 -29.96 -25.52 8.93
CA ARG A 483 -28.84 -24.80 9.57
C ARG A 483 -28.72 -25.21 11.03
N GLY A 484 -27.49 -25.53 11.47
CA GLY A 484 -27.23 -25.96 12.83
C GLY A 484 -27.15 -24.82 13.85
N PRO A 485 -27.14 -25.13 15.16
CA PRO A 485 -27.07 -24.12 16.23
C PRO A 485 -25.77 -23.30 16.25
N LEU A 486 -24.65 -23.88 15.81
CA LEU A 486 -23.35 -23.20 15.83
C LEU A 486 -23.31 -22.06 14.81
N LEU A 487 -23.94 -22.27 13.65
CA LEU A 487 -24.12 -21.22 12.64
C LEU A 487 -24.91 -20.02 13.18
N TYR A 488 -26.04 -20.24 13.83
CA TYR A 488 -26.83 -19.15 14.42
C TYR A 488 -26.09 -18.43 15.55
N ARG A 489 -25.45 -19.18 16.45
CA ARG A 489 -24.58 -18.60 17.49
C ARG A 489 -23.56 -17.66 16.85
N TYR A 490 -22.81 -18.16 15.87
CA TYR A 490 -21.75 -17.39 15.21
C TYR A 490 -22.28 -16.10 14.58
N MET A 491 -23.42 -16.16 13.88
CA MET A 491 -24.04 -14.98 13.25
C MET A 491 -24.38 -13.89 14.27
N PHE A 492 -25.07 -14.25 15.35
CA PHE A 492 -25.48 -13.29 16.37
C PHE A 492 -24.29 -12.74 17.15
N GLU A 493 -23.30 -13.58 17.45
CA GLU A 493 -22.09 -13.18 18.17
C GLU A 493 -21.27 -12.18 17.36
N ARG A 494 -21.05 -12.45 16.06
CA ARG A 494 -20.34 -11.53 15.16
C ARG A 494 -21.09 -10.22 14.93
N ALA A 495 -22.41 -10.27 14.81
CA ALA A 495 -23.22 -9.06 14.70
C ALA A 495 -23.07 -8.18 15.95
N ALA A 496 -23.16 -8.78 17.13
CA ALA A 496 -23.00 -8.09 18.40
C ALA A 496 -21.60 -7.48 18.59
N MET A 497 -20.53 -8.20 18.19
CA MET A 497 -19.14 -7.71 18.28
C MET A 497 -18.91 -6.46 17.42
N LEU A 498 -19.48 -6.39 16.22
CA LEU A 498 -19.30 -5.23 15.33
C LEU A 498 -20.00 -3.97 15.85
N LYS A 499 -20.96 -4.09 16.78
CA LYS A 499 -21.77 -2.99 17.35
C LYS A 499 -22.40 -2.05 16.29
N ARG A 500 -22.59 -2.52 15.05
CA ARG A 500 -23.27 -1.78 13.98
C ARG A 500 -24.76 -2.05 14.06
N ARG A 501 -25.54 -1.01 14.39
CA ARG A 501 -27.00 -1.11 14.59
C ARG A 501 -27.72 -1.68 13.36
N ASP A 502 -27.41 -1.18 12.16
CA ASP A 502 -28.09 -1.58 10.92
C ASP A 502 -27.86 -3.05 10.58
N TRP A 503 -26.63 -3.52 10.76
CA TRP A 503 -26.26 -4.92 10.55
C TRP A 503 -26.95 -5.85 11.55
N CYS A 504 -27.02 -5.46 12.82
CA CYS A 504 -27.74 -6.24 13.83
C CYS A 504 -29.23 -6.34 13.50
N ILE A 505 -29.84 -5.25 13.02
CA ILE A 505 -31.25 -5.24 12.57
C ILE A 505 -31.46 -6.20 11.41
N GLU A 506 -30.59 -6.18 10.39
CA GLU A 506 -30.67 -7.09 9.25
C GLU A 506 -30.54 -8.55 9.68
N VAL A 507 -29.54 -8.86 10.51
CA VAL A 507 -29.31 -10.22 11.02
C VAL A 507 -30.49 -10.71 11.85
N LEU A 508 -31.02 -9.88 12.76
CA LEU A 508 -32.18 -10.26 13.58
C LEU A 508 -33.43 -10.51 12.73
N ARG A 509 -33.71 -9.66 11.73
CA ARG A 509 -34.88 -9.82 10.87
C ARG A 509 -34.83 -11.07 9.98
N HIS A 510 -33.65 -11.42 9.46
CA HIS A 510 -33.51 -12.55 8.55
C HIS A 510 -33.23 -13.86 9.29
N CYS A 511 -32.38 -13.86 10.32
CA CYS A 511 -31.94 -15.09 10.97
C CYS A 511 -32.87 -15.53 12.12
N ALA A 512 -33.38 -14.60 12.94
CA ALA A 512 -34.11 -14.99 14.14
C ALA A 512 -35.44 -15.72 13.86
N PRO A 513 -36.29 -15.30 12.90
CA PRO A 513 -37.49 -16.05 12.54
C PRO A 513 -37.18 -17.42 11.93
N GLU A 514 -36.16 -17.49 11.07
CA GLU A 514 -35.76 -18.74 10.40
C GLU A 514 -35.34 -19.81 11.41
N MET A 515 -34.68 -19.42 12.51
CA MET A 515 -34.18 -20.32 13.57
C MET A 515 -35.25 -21.30 14.10
N MET A 516 -36.49 -20.84 14.27
CA MET A 516 -37.61 -21.65 14.76
C MET A 516 -38.27 -22.52 13.68
N HIS A 517 -38.04 -22.19 12.40
CA HIS A 517 -38.59 -22.91 11.25
C HIS A 517 -37.62 -23.97 10.67
N GLU A 518 -36.40 -24.06 11.20
CA GLU A 518 -35.44 -25.11 10.86
C GLU A 518 -35.92 -26.50 11.32
N ALA A 519 -35.43 -27.55 10.67
CA ALA A 519 -35.76 -28.94 10.99
C ALA A 519 -34.48 -29.75 11.27
N PRO A 520 -34.10 -29.99 12.55
CA PRO A 520 -34.81 -29.66 13.79
C PRO A 520 -34.76 -28.16 14.17
N PRO A 521 -35.70 -27.66 14.99
CA PRO A 521 -35.72 -26.25 15.39
C PRO A 521 -34.49 -25.91 16.22
N VAL A 522 -33.86 -24.78 15.91
CA VAL A 522 -32.73 -24.29 16.70
C VAL A 522 -33.26 -23.53 17.90
N LEU A 523 -33.00 -24.06 19.10
CA LEU A 523 -33.57 -23.52 20.33
C LEU A 523 -32.75 -22.32 20.85
N PRO A 524 -33.42 -21.27 21.38
CA PRO A 524 -32.76 -20.15 22.04
C PRO A 524 -32.30 -20.54 23.46
N VAL A 525 -31.40 -21.51 23.57
CA VAL A 525 -30.87 -22.01 24.85
C VAL A 525 -29.34 -21.94 24.87
N GLY A 526 -28.76 -21.77 26.05
CA GLY A 526 -27.31 -21.80 26.25
C GLY A 526 -26.59 -20.67 25.51
N GLU A 527 -25.65 -21.03 24.64
CA GLU A 527 -24.77 -20.08 23.95
C GLU A 527 -25.47 -19.33 22.81
N VAL A 528 -26.47 -19.95 22.15
CA VAL A 528 -27.28 -19.29 21.12
C VAL A 528 -28.08 -18.13 21.72
N TRP A 529 -28.68 -18.34 22.90
CA TRP A 529 -29.40 -17.28 23.61
C TRP A 529 -28.48 -16.14 24.03
N LYS A 530 -27.30 -16.44 24.58
CA LYS A 530 -26.33 -15.41 24.98
C LYS A 530 -25.95 -14.52 23.79
N ALA A 531 -25.69 -15.13 22.63
CA ALA A 531 -25.37 -14.40 21.40
C ALA A 531 -26.57 -13.59 20.88
N LEU A 532 -27.77 -14.17 20.85
CA LEU A 532 -29.00 -13.50 20.44
C LEU A 532 -29.33 -12.30 21.34
N ARG A 533 -29.24 -12.48 22.66
CA ARG A 533 -29.43 -11.41 23.66
C ARG A 533 -28.43 -10.29 23.46
N ALA A 534 -27.15 -10.60 23.25
CA ALA A 534 -26.13 -9.59 22.99
C ALA A 534 -26.45 -8.77 21.72
N CYS A 535 -26.93 -9.42 20.65
CA CYS A 535 -27.33 -8.74 19.42
C CYS A 535 -28.56 -7.85 19.62
N LEU A 536 -29.57 -8.32 20.37
CA LEU A 536 -30.79 -7.54 20.69
C LEU A 536 -30.46 -6.29 21.53
N LEU A 537 -29.56 -6.41 22.51
CA LEU A 537 -29.14 -5.29 23.36
C LEU A 537 -28.36 -4.20 22.59
N VAL A 538 -27.69 -4.56 21.50
CA VAL A 538 -27.01 -3.57 20.62
C VAL A 538 -28.02 -2.74 19.83
N VAL A 539 -29.16 -3.33 19.43
CA VAL A 539 -30.20 -2.62 18.69
C VAL A 539 -31.07 -1.77 19.62
N ASP A 540 -31.40 -2.30 20.79
CA ASP A 540 -32.17 -1.62 21.82
C ASP A 540 -31.61 -1.95 23.21
N ALA A 541 -30.82 -1.02 23.74
CA ALA A 541 -30.18 -1.15 25.05
C ALA A 541 -31.19 -1.23 26.21
N GLY A 542 -32.44 -0.81 26.00
CA GLY A 542 -33.52 -0.88 26.99
C GLY A 542 -34.42 -2.10 26.84
N ALA A 543 -34.14 -3.01 25.89
CA ALA A 543 -35.04 -4.11 25.57
C ALA A 543 -35.35 -5.04 26.76
N GLU A 544 -34.37 -5.28 27.63
CA GLU A 544 -34.53 -6.15 28.80
C GLU A 544 -35.47 -5.54 29.85
N ALA A 545 -35.24 -4.29 30.23
CA ALA A 545 -36.09 -3.58 31.19
C ALA A 545 -37.51 -3.37 30.65
N LEU A 546 -37.65 -3.12 29.33
CA LEU A 546 -38.95 -2.98 28.69
C LEU A 546 -39.67 -4.32 28.53
N ALA A 547 -38.94 -5.43 28.37
CA ALA A 547 -39.52 -6.76 28.25
C ALA A 547 -40.26 -7.21 29.51
N GLU A 548 -39.78 -6.83 30.71
CA GLU A 548 -40.41 -7.10 32.00
C GLU A 548 -41.76 -6.38 32.17
N THR A 549 -41.99 -5.29 31.45
CA THR A 549 -43.27 -4.57 31.48
C THR A 549 -44.30 -5.29 30.61
N PRO A 550 -45.50 -5.64 31.10
CA PRO A 550 -46.50 -6.37 30.30
C PRO A 550 -47.00 -5.52 29.11
N PRO A 551 -47.28 -6.13 27.92
CA PRO A 551 -47.81 -5.41 26.77
C PRO A 551 -49.21 -4.87 27.07
N VAL A 552 -49.37 -3.55 27.03
CA VAL A 552 -50.66 -2.89 27.27
C VAL A 552 -51.48 -2.93 25.97
N LEU A 553 -52.61 -3.66 26.00
CA LEU A 553 -53.64 -3.61 24.94
C LEU A 553 -54.21 -2.19 24.86
N ARG A 554 -54.45 -1.70 23.64
CA ARG A 554 -54.88 -0.32 23.33
C ARG A 554 -56.02 0.16 24.26
N GLU A 555 -55.66 0.98 25.25
CA GLU A 555 -56.59 1.85 25.97
C GLU A 555 -56.28 3.31 25.65
N THR A 556 -57.33 4.10 25.48
CA THR A 556 -57.36 5.40 24.78
C THR A 556 -56.94 6.61 25.62
N THR A 557 -56.48 6.42 26.87
CA THR A 557 -56.20 7.53 27.79
C THR A 557 -54.86 7.36 28.50
N ALA A 558 -53.75 7.52 27.78
CA ALA A 558 -52.40 7.49 28.36
C ALA A 558 -51.70 8.84 28.19
N SER A 559 -51.00 9.30 29.24
CA SER A 559 -50.22 10.54 29.21
C SER A 559 -49.15 10.48 28.10
N LYS A 560 -48.63 11.64 27.64
CA LYS A 560 -47.62 11.70 26.56
C LYS A 560 -46.38 10.84 26.86
N GLU A 561 -45.98 10.75 28.13
CA GLU A 561 -44.85 9.95 28.60
C GLU A 561 -45.17 8.45 28.61
N GLU A 562 -46.36 8.06 29.08
CA GLU A 562 -46.84 6.68 29.05
C GLU A 562 -47.01 6.16 27.62
N TRP A 563 -47.44 7.01 26.69
CA TRP A 563 -47.54 6.66 25.27
C TRP A 563 -46.16 6.38 24.65
N ILE A 564 -45.12 7.15 25.02
CA ILE A 564 -43.74 6.92 24.54
C ILE A 564 -43.21 5.60 25.07
N VAL A 565 -43.44 5.29 26.36
CA VAL A 565 -43.03 4.01 26.97
C VAL A 565 -43.79 2.83 26.33
N LYS A 566 -45.11 2.95 26.12
CA LYS A 566 -45.93 1.94 25.43
C LYS A 566 -45.48 1.71 23.99
N ARG A 567 -45.11 2.78 23.26
CA ARG A 567 -44.60 2.68 21.89
C ARG A 567 -43.23 1.99 21.83
N LYS A 568 -42.35 2.26 22.79
CA LYS A 568 -41.05 1.59 22.91
C LYS A 568 -41.20 0.11 23.35
N ALA A 569 -42.14 -0.19 24.25
CA ALA A 569 -42.46 -1.56 24.68
C ALA A 569 -43.11 -2.43 23.58
N ASN A 570 -43.69 -1.80 22.57
CA ASN A 570 -44.25 -2.44 21.36
C ASN A 570 -43.26 -2.41 20.17
N ALA A 571 -42.01 -2.01 20.39
CA ALA A 571 -40.99 -2.08 19.35
C ALA A 571 -40.74 -3.55 18.95
N GLU A 572 -40.53 -3.77 17.65
CA GLU A 572 -40.35 -5.09 17.01
C GLU A 572 -39.37 -5.99 17.78
N PHE A 573 -38.23 -5.43 18.20
CA PHE A 573 -37.16 -6.17 18.88
C PHE A 573 -37.44 -6.44 20.36
N VAL A 574 -38.23 -5.61 21.03
CA VAL A 574 -38.68 -5.86 22.42
C VAL A 574 -39.68 -7.00 22.45
N LYS A 575 -40.58 -7.06 21.45
CA LYS A 575 -41.48 -8.20 21.27
C LYS A 575 -40.71 -9.47 20.97
N MET A 576 -39.75 -9.41 20.05
CA MET A 576 -38.87 -10.53 19.72
C MET A 576 -38.11 -11.05 20.94
N TYR A 577 -37.59 -10.16 21.78
CA TYR A 577 -36.93 -10.53 23.04
C TYR A 577 -37.87 -11.28 23.98
N ARG A 578 -39.10 -10.77 24.20
CA ARG A 578 -40.11 -11.45 25.04
C ARG A 578 -40.47 -12.83 24.50
N ASP A 579 -40.71 -12.94 23.20
CA ASP A 579 -41.14 -14.19 22.56
C ASP A 579 -40.05 -15.28 22.72
N PHE A 580 -38.78 -14.94 22.48
CA PHE A 580 -37.68 -15.89 22.66
C PHE A 580 -37.36 -16.19 24.12
N ASP A 581 -37.45 -15.22 25.04
CA ASP A 581 -37.22 -15.47 26.46
C ASP A 581 -38.33 -16.36 27.07
N ALA A 582 -39.59 -16.13 26.68
CA ALA A 582 -40.70 -17.02 27.05
C ALA A 582 -40.50 -18.44 26.53
N THR A 583 -40.03 -18.59 25.29
CA THR A 583 -39.72 -19.89 24.67
C THR A 583 -38.59 -20.59 25.42
N ARG A 584 -37.51 -19.86 25.76
CA ARG A 584 -36.40 -20.36 26.56
C ARG A 584 -36.86 -20.84 27.94
N GLN A 585 -37.60 -20.00 28.68
CA GLN A 585 -38.10 -20.35 30.01
C GLN A 585 -39.03 -21.57 30.00
N ARG A 586 -39.83 -21.72 28.93
CA ARG A 586 -40.65 -22.92 28.73
C ARG A 586 -39.77 -24.16 28.57
N ILE A 587 -38.78 -24.11 27.67
CA ILE A 587 -37.87 -25.24 27.41
C ILE A 587 -37.06 -25.62 28.66
N GLU A 588 -36.54 -24.64 29.42
CA GLU A 588 -35.82 -24.88 30.67
C GLU A 588 -36.69 -25.53 31.76
N LYS A 589 -38.00 -25.23 31.78
CA LYS A 589 -38.97 -25.80 32.74
C LYS A 589 -39.51 -27.17 32.33
N THR A 590 -39.82 -27.39 31.05
CA THR A 590 -40.51 -28.60 30.58
C THR A 590 -39.60 -29.62 29.89
N GLY A 591 -38.36 -29.25 29.52
CA GLY A 591 -37.44 -30.10 28.76
C GLY A 591 -37.95 -30.50 27.36
N ARG A 592 -39.03 -29.87 26.90
CA ARG A 592 -39.68 -30.08 25.60
C ARG A 592 -40.08 -28.73 25.01
N LEU A 593 -39.94 -28.65 23.68
CA LEU A 593 -40.46 -27.60 22.81
C LEU A 593 -41.98 -27.40 22.99
#